data_AF-B0E630-F1
#
_entry.id   AF-B0E630-F1
#
_cell.length_a   1.000
_cell.length_b   1.000
_cell.length_c   1.000
_cell.angle_alpha   90.00
_cell.angle_beta   90.00
_cell.angle_gamma   90.00
#
_symmetry.space_group_name_H-M   'P 1'
#
loop_
_entity.id
_entity.type
_entity.pdbx_description
1 polymer ?
#
loop_
_entity_poly.entity_id
_entity_poly.type
_entity_poly.pdbx_seq_one_letter_code
_entity_poly.pdbx_strand_id
1 'polypeptide(L)'
;MYGVWDDKAFKIESGNQNKYQIIRWIGNGSYGKVFLGVIEERYECAIKIFSSFSECTLKREVYFLSQLQHPNIVKLYDVIENEQQNQSIIMEYIHNTPLNQVSKKLTLKEVKILFVQLLKAVNYIHSKNIMHRDIKPSNIMFNYNNMTLKLIDFGLADYYIQNTKYSIHVGSINYKAPELLLHIHYYTPSIDIWSCGCVLAEMIIRNYPLFEGECLNDILEEIIKLEGTVVLTDFLRKEHIQISRCQALHLVGRKTRSIREYTDPVFQKKQTPGLIHLLKELLEFNYHKRPSTSYLLKHLTEFLN
;
A
#
# COMPACT_ATOMS: atom_id res chain seq x y z
N MET A 1 3.07 21.48 3.35
CA MET A 1 2.84 20.03 3.20
C MET A 1 1.33 19.85 3.32
N TYR A 2 0.63 19.42 2.28
CA TYR A 2 -0.84 19.28 2.32
C TYR A 2 -1.19 17.92 2.94
N GLY A 3 -1.93 17.93 4.05
CA GLY A 3 -2.38 16.76 4.81
C GLY A 3 -3.29 17.22 5.96
N VAL A 4 -4.14 16.34 6.47
CA VAL A 4 -5.06 16.67 7.57
C VAL A 4 -4.38 16.51 8.91
N TRP A 5 -3.53 15.50 9.04
CA TRP A 5 -2.78 15.24 10.26
C TRP A 5 -1.81 16.39 10.58
N ASP A 6 -1.98 17.00 11.76
CA ASP A 6 -1.13 18.04 12.31
C ASP A 6 -0.12 17.44 13.31
N ASP A 7 1.17 17.56 13.00
CA ASP A 7 2.26 17.01 13.79
C ASP A 7 2.52 17.80 15.08
N LYS A 8 2.03 19.04 15.19
CA LYS A 8 2.34 19.95 16.31
C LYS A 8 1.61 19.63 17.60
N ALA A 9 0.46 18.97 17.52
CA ALA A 9 -0.37 18.64 18.67
C ALA A 9 -0.01 17.29 19.31
N PHE A 10 0.66 16.39 18.59
CA PHE A 10 0.95 15.04 19.07
C PHE A 10 2.31 14.96 19.76
N LYS A 11 2.30 14.63 21.05
CA LYS A 11 3.50 14.32 21.83
C LYS A 11 3.61 12.81 22.00
N ILE A 12 4.82 12.30 21.77
CA ILE A 12 5.15 10.89 22.01
C ILE A 12 5.63 10.78 23.45
N GLU A 13 5.02 9.86 24.19
CA GLU A 13 5.54 9.42 25.48
C GLU A 13 6.50 8.25 25.24
N SER A 14 7.76 8.44 25.60
CA SER A 14 8.78 7.40 25.44
C SER A 14 8.74 6.42 26.62
N GLY A 15 8.68 5.13 26.30
CA GLY A 15 8.81 4.05 27.27
C GLY A 15 10.25 3.79 27.72
N ASN A 16 10.43 2.81 28.60
CA ASN A 16 11.72 2.47 29.17
C ASN A 16 12.54 1.58 28.21
N GLN A 17 13.61 2.15 27.64
CA GLN A 17 14.51 1.45 26.72
C GLN A 17 15.10 0.16 27.33
N ASN A 18 15.36 0.10 28.65
CA ASN A 18 16.01 -1.04 29.28
C ASN A 18 15.20 -2.35 29.20
N LYS A 19 13.93 -2.28 28.80
CA LYS A 19 13.09 -3.45 28.52
C LYS A 19 13.42 -4.14 27.20
N TYR A 20 14.16 -3.48 26.31
CA TYR A 20 14.34 -3.91 24.93
C TYR A 20 15.80 -4.20 24.62
N GLN A 21 16.05 -5.37 24.02
CA GLN A 21 17.37 -5.76 23.55
C GLN A 21 17.35 -6.05 22.05
N ILE A 22 18.27 -5.44 21.31
CA ILE A 22 18.49 -5.74 19.89
C ILE A 22 19.21 -7.09 19.77
N ILE A 23 18.69 -7.98 18.91
CA ILE A 23 19.29 -9.28 18.60
C ILE A 23 20.07 -9.20 17.30
N ARG A 24 19.39 -8.84 16.19
CA ARG A 24 20.01 -8.80 14.87
C ARG A 24 19.27 -7.88 13.91
N TRP A 25 19.99 -7.37 12.92
CA TRP A 25 19.39 -6.63 11.81
C TRP A 25 18.53 -7.55 10.94
N ILE A 26 17.35 -7.07 10.52
CA ILE A 26 16.40 -7.83 9.69
C ILE A 26 16.01 -7.10 8.40
N GLY A 27 16.32 -5.81 8.26
CA GLY A 27 16.06 -5.09 7.01
C GLY A 27 16.15 -3.58 7.14
N ASN A 28 15.94 -2.92 6.00
CA ASN A 28 15.78 -1.47 5.93
C ASN A 28 14.30 -1.17 5.69
N GLY A 29 13.70 -0.34 6.54
CA GLY A 29 12.43 0.31 6.26
C GLY A 29 12.65 1.59 5.46
N SER A 30 11.57 2.23 5.02
CA SER A 30 11.64 3.45 4.21
C SER A 30 12.34 4.64 4.90
N TYR A 31 12.40 4.66 6.24
CA TYR A 31 12.91 5.78 7.02
C TYR A 31 13.93 5.39 8.10
N GLY A 32 14.35 4.12 8.12
CA GLY A 32 15.14 3.60 9.22
C GLY A 32 15.57 2.15 9.07
N LYS A 33 16.40 1.69 10.00
CA LYS A 33 16.84 0.29 10.09
C LYS A 33 15.89 -0.49 10.99
N VAL A 34 15.59 -1.72 10.61
CA VAL A 34 14.72 -2.62 11.38
C VAL A 34 15.55 -3.77 11.94
N PHE A 35 15.38 -4.03 13.22
CA PHE A 35 16.04 -5.10 13.95
C PHE A 35 15.01 -6.04 14.57
N LEU A 36 15.36 -7.31 14.65
CA LEU A 36 14.74 -8.23 15.59
C LEU A 36 15.28 -7.90 16.98
N GLY A 37 14.40 -7.81 17.96
CA GLY A 37 14.74 -7.67 19.36
C GLY A 37 13.83 -8.50 20.25
N VAL A 38 14.06 -8.40 21.57
CA VAL A 38 13.24 -9.02 22.61
C VAL A 38 12.82 -8.01 23.65
N ILE A 39 11.59 -8.18 24.15
CA ILE A 39 10.99 -7.44 25.25
C ILE A 39 11.15 -8.28 26.51
N GLU A 40 11.75 -7.71 27.56
CA GLU A 40 11.97 -8.35 28.86
C GLU A 40 12.59 -9.76 28.73
N GLU A 41 13.49 -9.92 27.76
CA GLU A 41 14.19 -11.18 27.43
C GLU A 41 13.27 -12.37 27.06
N ARG A 42 11.99 -12.12 26.75
CA ARG A 42 10.99 -13.19 26.53
C ARG A 42 10.25 -13.12 25.22
N TYR A 43 9.78 -11.93 24.84
CA TYR A 43 8.86 -11.77 23.71
C TYR A 43 9.56 -11.09 22.54
N GLU A 44 9.51 -11.70 21.36
CA GLU A 44 10.11 -11.12 20.17
C GLU A 44 9.37 -9.85 19.72
N CYS A 45 10.14 -8.86 19.25
CA CYS A 45 9.64 -7.60 18.72
C CYS A 45 10.48 -7.12 17.53
N ALA A 46 9.88 -6.27 16.71
CA ALA A 46 10.57 -5.51 15.68
C ALA A 46 10.90 -4.12 16.22
N ILE A 47 12.17 -3.74 16.14
CA ILE A 47 12.68 -2.43 16.58
C ILE A 47 13.06 -1.64 15.33
N LYS A 48 12.26 -0.63 14.98
CA LYS A 48 12.52 0.27 13.85
C LYS A 48 13.18 1.54 14.37
N ILE A 49 14.47 1.70 14.09
CA ILE A 49 15.28 2.86 14.50
C ILE A 49 15.23 3.89 13.38
N PHE A 50 14.70 5.07 13.68
CA PHE A 50 14.56 6.16 12.71
C PHE A 50 15.82 7.01 12.62
N SER A 51 16.06 7.59 11.46
CA SER A 51 17.08 8.63 11.30
C SER A 51 16.56 9.98 11.82
N SER A 52 17.46 10.84 12.29
CA SER A 52 17.12 12.15 12.87
C SER A 52 16.26 13.06 11.96
N PHE A 53 16.31 12.85 10.64
CA PHE A 53 15.55 13.64 9.65
C PHE A 53 14.09 13.17 9.44
N SER A 54 13.63 12.18 10.21
CA SER A 54 12.34 11.52 9.98
C SER A 54 11.33 11.67 11.12
N GLU A 55 11.51 12.68 11.99
CA GLU A 55 10.64 12.92 13.16
C GLU A 55 9.16 13.06 12.80
N CYS A 56 8.79 13.86 11.79
CA CYS A 56 7.39 13.99 11.35
C CYS A 56 6.81 12.63 10.88
N THR A 57 7.62 11.82 10.19
CA THR A 57 7.20 10.50 9.71
C THR A 57 7.01 9.53 10.88
N LEU A 58 7.93 9.54 11.85
CA LEU A 58 7.82 8.74 13.07
C LEU A 58 6.56 9.11 13.86
N LYS A 59 6.36 10.40 14.15
CA LYS A 59 5.16 10.89 14.86
C LYS A 59 3.88 10.46 14.16
N ARG A 60 3.85 10.53 12.83
CA ARG A 60 2.71 10.09 12.03
C ARG A 60 2.46 8.59 12.17
N GLU A 61 3.51 7.79 12.00
CA GLU A 61 3.42 6.32 12.08
C GLU A 61 2.94 5.88 13.46
N VAL A 62 3.51 6.45 14.53
CA VAL A 62 3.07 6.21 15.93
C VAL A 62 1.62 6.63 16.13
N TYR A 63 1.27 7.84 15.70
CA TYR A 63 -0.07 8.38 15.86
C TYR A 63 -1.14 7.48 15.24
N PHE A 64 -0.96 7.07 13.97
CA PHE A 64 -1.93 6.19 13.33
C PHE A 64 -1.92 4.80 13.93
N LEU A 65 -0.75 4.17 14.13
CA LEU A 65 -0.69 2.81 14.67
C LEU A 65 -1.28 2.69 16.08
N SER A 66 -1.11 3.72 16.94
CA SER A 66 -1.69 3.74 18.29
C SER A 66 -3.23 3.66 18.32
N GLN A 67 -3.90 3.98 17.21
CA GLN A 67 -5.36 3.97 17.09
C GLN A 67 -5.91 2.71 16.40
N LEU A 68 -5.03 1.81 15.95
CA LEU A 68 -5.36 0.68 15.10
C LEU A 68 -5.16 -0.63 15.85
N GLN A 69 -6.24 -1.40 15.94
CA GLN A 69 -6.22 -2.74 16.51
C GLN A 69 -7.00 -3.68 15.58
N HIS A 70 -6.26 -4.42 14.76
CA HIS A 70 -6.83 -5.35 13.78
C HIS A 70 -5.86 -6.52 13.54
N PRO A 71 -6.33 -7.78 13.38
CA PRO A 71 -5.45 -8.93 13.19
C PRO A 71 -4.50 -8.80 11.98
N ASN A 72 -4.95 -8.10 10.93
CA ASN A 72 -4.19 -7.87 9.70
C ASN A 72 -3.44 -6.53 9.63
N ILE A 73 -3.23 -5.86 10.77
CA ILE A 73 -2.40 -4.66 10.89
C ILE A 73 -1.34 -4.94 11.96
N VAL A 74 -0.10 -4.49 11.73
CA VAL A 74 0.97 -4.62 12.73
C VAL A 74 0.60 -3.87 14.01
N LYS A 75 0.86 -4.51 15.16
CA LYS A 75 0.63 -3.88 16.45
C LYS A 75 1.84 -3.04 16.87
N LEU A 76 1.58 -1.79 17.25
CA LEU A 76 2.51 -0.95 18.01
C LEU A 76 2.54 -1.41 19.46
N TYR A 77 3.73 -1.60 20.02
CA TYR A 77 3.92 -1.96 21.43
C TYR A 77 4.38 -0.78 22.26
N ASP A 78 5.39 -0.05 21.78
CA ASP A 78 5.99 1.05 22.52
C ASP A 78 6.75 1.98 21.57
N VAL A 79 7.13 3.15 22.07
CA VAL A 79 8.10 4.05 21.44
C VAL A 79 9.18 4.32 22.46
N ILE A 80 10.44 4.13 22.09
CA ILE A 80 11.57 4.37 22.99
C ILE A 80 12.50 5.41 22.40
N GLU A 81 13.26 6.07 23.25
CA GLU A 81 14.27 7.04 22.85
C GLU A 81 15.59 6.63 23.50
N ASN A 82 16.66 6.59 22.70
CA ASN A 82 17.98 6.27 23.24
C ASN A 82 18.67 7.50 23.84
N GLU A 83 19.81 7.28 24.52
CA GLU A 83 20.62 8.35 25.12
C GLU A 83 21.09 9.42 24.12
N GLN A 84 21.12 9.09 22.82
CA GLN A 84 21.47 9.98 21.72
C GLN A 84 20.24 10.65 21.08
N GLN A 85 19.07 10.56 21.72
CA GLN A 85 17.79 11.09 21.24
C GLN A 85 17.30 10.48 19.92
N ASN A 86 17.81 9.31 19.55
CA ASN A 86 17.26 8.55 18.43
C ASN A 86 16.02 7.78 18.90
N GLN A 87 14.88 8.15 18.34
CA GLN A 87 13.61 7.50 18.61
C GLN A 87 13.47 6.19 17.81
N SER A 88 12.91 5.19 18.46
CA SER A 88 12.65 3.87 17.87
C SER A 88 11.22 3.43 18.16
N ILE A 89 10.58 2.84 17.17
CA ILE A 89 9.24 2.25 17.31
C ILE A 89 9.40 0.75 17.58
N ILE A 90 8.74 0.26 18.63
CA ILE A 90 8.65 -1.16 18.98
C ILE A 90 7.33 -1.72 18.47
N MET A 91 7.40 -2.76 17.64
CA MET A 91 6.24 -3.38 17.01
C MET A 91 6.24 -4.90 17.19
N GLU A 92 5.07 -5.49 16.91
CA GLU A 92 4.94 -6.92 16.69
C GLU A 92 5.96 -7.42 15.67
N TYR A 93 6.75 -8.42 16.07
CA TYR A 93 7.60 -9.14 15.13
C TYR A 93 6.77 -10.16 14.35
N ILE A 94 6.95 -10.17 13.04
CA ILE A 94 6.25 -11.07 12.13
C ILE A 94 7.31 -12.01 11.55
N HIS A 95 7.22 -13.29 11.91
CA HIS A 95 8.23 -14.33 11.67
C HIS A 95 8.52 -14.71 10.21
N ASN A 96 8.37 -13.80 9.25
CA ASN A 96 8.38 -14.17 7.84
C ASN A 96 8.79 -13.03 6.91
N THR A 97 8.65 -13.30 5.62
CA THR A 97 9.18 -12.49 4.53
C THR A 97 8.13 -11.50 4.00
N PRO A 98 8.54 -10.28 3.62
CA PRO A 98 7.70 -9.36 2.85
C PRO A 98 7.11 -10.00 1.60
N LEU A 99 5.89 -9.63 1.22
CA LEU A 99 5.10 -10.27 0.16
C LEU A 99 5.84 -10.28 -1.20
N ASN A 100 6.63 -9.25 -1.51
CA ASN A 100 7.42 -9.15 -2.74
C ASN A 100 8.46 -10.29 -2.90
N GLN A 101 8.92 -10.89 -1.82
CA GLN A 101 9.90 -11.98 -1.87
C GLN A 101 9.25 -13.36 -2.06
N VAL A 102 7.94 -13.44 -1.87
CA VAL A 102 7.19 -14.70 -1.75
C VAL A 102 6.07 -14.84 -2.78
N SER A 103 5.64 -13.74 -3.38
CA SER A 103 4.56 -13.66 -4.37
C SER A 103 4.69 -14.72 -5.48
N LYS A 104 5.91 -14.96 -5.97
CA LYS A 104 6.20 -15.96 -7.03
C LYS A 104 5.86 -17.40 -6.64
N LYS A 105 5.81 -17.72 -5.35
CA LYS A 105 5.60 -19.09 -4.83
C LYS A 105 4.16 -19.36 -4.41
N LEU A 106 3.30 -18.34 -4.36
CA LEU A 106 1.94 -18.48 -3.86
C LEU A 106 1.06 -19.28 -4.81
N THR A 107 0.36 -20.26 -4.27
CA THR A 107 -0.75 -20.96 -4.92
C THR A 107 -1.95 -20.03 -5.06
N LEU A 108 -2.84 -20.32 -6.02
CA LEU A 108 -4.06 -19.54 -6.20
C LEU A 108 -4.91 -19.46 -4.93
N LYS A 109 -4.99 -20.56 -4.16
CA LYS A 109 -5.73 -20.61 -2.90
C LYS A 109 -5.15 -19.63 -1.87
N GLU A 110 -3.82 -19.58 -1.76
CA GLU A 110 -3.14 -18.65 -0.85
C GLU A 110 -3.35 -17.20 -1.29
N VAL A 111 -3.25 -16.89 -2.59
CA VAL A 111 -3.55 -15.55 -3.13
C VAL A 111 -4.95 -15.09 -2.72
N LYS A 112 -5.96 -15.95 -2.89
CA LYS A 112 -7.35 -15.63 -2.50
C LYS A 112 -7.46 -15.35 -1.00
N ILE A 113 -6.87 -16.19 -0.15
CA ILE A 113 -6.88 -16.03 1.32
C ILE A 113 -6.19 -14.73 1.75
N LEU A 114 -5.02 -14.44 1.20
CA LEU A 114 -4.23 -13.26 1.54
C LEU A 114 -4.91 -11.99 1.05
N PHE A 115 -5.49 -12.00 -0.16
CA PHE A 115 -6.18 -10.83 -0.68
C PHE A 115 -7.42 -10.47 0.15
N VAL A 116 -8.17 -11.47 0.64
CA VAL A 116 -9.28 -11.24 1.59
C VAL A 116 -8.77 -10.52 2.85
N GLN A 117 -7.63 -10.95 3.40
CA GLN A 117 -7.04 -10.34 4.60
C GLN A 117 -6.55 -8.91 4.36
N LEU A 118 -5.97 -8.64 3.18
CA LEU A 118 -5.60 -7.29 2.78
C LEU A 118 -6.84 -6.38 2.70
N LEU A 119 -7.91 -6.82 2.02
CA LEU A 119 -9.15 -6.05 1.93
C LEU A 119 -9.78 -5.81 3.31
N LYS A 120 -9.70 -6.77 4.23
CA LYS A 120 -10.17 -6.58 5.63
C LYS A 120 -9.37 -5.50 6.34
N ALA A 121 -8.04 -5.50 6.24
CA ALA A 121 -7.19 -4.46 6.81
C ALA A 121 -7.53 -3.07 6.24
N VAL A 122 -7.67 -2.98 4.91
CA VAL A 122 -7.96 -1.71 4.23
C VAL A 122 -9.38 -1.22 4.55
N ASN A 123 -10.37 -2.11 4.60
CA ASN A 123 -11.73 -1.77 5.05
C ASN A 123 -11.75 -1.21 6.47
N TYR A 124 -10.96 -1.79 7.37
CA TYR A 124 -10.87 -1.34 8.76
C TYR A 124 -10.27 0.07 8.89
N ILE A 125 -9.22 0.40 8.13
CA ILE A 125 -8.64 1.75 8.18
C ILE A 125 -9.56 2.76 7.45
N HIS A 126 -10.20 2.36 6.35
CA HIS A 126 -11.15 3.21 5.62
C HIS A 126 -12.39 3.53 6.46
N SER A 127 -12.89 2.58 7.27
CA SER A 127 -14.02 2.84 8.18
C SER A 127 -13.68 3.82 9.31
N LYS A 128 -12.39 4.05 9.58
CA LYS A 128 -11.88 5.09 10.48
C LYS A 128 -11.50 6.38 9.75
N ASN A 129 -11.87 6.51 8.47
CA ASN A 129 -11.45 7.59 7.59
C ASN A 129 -9.94 7.74 7.46
N ILE A 130 -9.18 6.63 7.49
CA ILE A 130 -7.71 6.66 7.34
C ILE A 130 -7.35 6.12 5.96
N MET A 131 -6.54 6.86 5.21
CA MET A 131 -5.88 6.40 3.98
C MET A 131 -4.47 5.92 4.31
N HIS A 132 -4.04 4.77 3.79
CA HIS A 132 -2.68 4.29 3.98
C HIS A 132 -1.67 5.00 3.06
N ARG A 133 -2.03 5.20 1.79
CA ARG A 133 -1.27 5.93 0.76
C ARG A 133 0.09 5.33 0.35
N ASP A 134 0.42 4.11 0.79
CA ASP A 134 1.64 3.39 0.38
C ASP A 134 1.48 1.87 0.48
N ILE A 135 0.30 1.36 0.07
CA ILE A 135 0.08 -0.08 -0.01
C ILE A 135 0.93 -0.63 -1.15
N LYS A 136 1.83 -1.55 -0.81
CA LYS A 136 2.70 -2.25 -1.74
C LYS A 136 3.18 -3.56 -1.11
N PRO A 137 3.64 -4.54 -1.88
CA PRO A 137 4.06 -5.84 -1.37
C PRO A 137 5.17 -5.78 -0.31
N SER A 138 6.08 -4.80 -0.35
CA SER A 138 7.10 -4.66 0.70
C SER A 138 6.55 -4.16 2.05
N ASN A 139 5.36 -3.55 2.05
CA ASN A 139 4.64 -3.11 3.25
C ASN A 139 3.58 -4.14 3.68
N ILE A 140 3.66 -5.36 3.14
CA ILE A 140 2.76 -6.46 3.48
C ILE A 140 3.62 -7.63 3.95
N MET A 141 3.51 -7.96 5.22
CA MET A 141 4.18 -9.12 5.80
C MET A 141 3.26 -10.32 5.73
N PHE A 142 3.78 -11.47 5.30
CA PHE A 142 3.02 -12.71 5.20
C PHE A 142 3.59 -13.79 6.08
N ASN A 143 2.83 -14.27 7.06
CA ASN A 143 3.18 -15.39 7.91
C ASN A 143 2.71 -16.73 7.34
N TYR A 144 3.65 -17.53 6.83
CA TYR A 144 3.37 -18.84 6.25
C TYR A 144 2.81 -19.85 7.25
N ASN A 145 3.31 -19.84 8.49
CA ASN A 145 2.97 -20.86 9.49
C ASN A 145 1.49 -20.85 9.86
N ASN A 146 0.86 -19.68 9.84
CA ASN A 146 -0.54 -19.50 10.21
C ASN A 146 -1.37 -18.79 9.13
N MET A 147 -0.85 -18.69 7.90
CA MET A 147 -1.50 -18.04 6.77
C MET A 147 -1.97 -16.60 7.03
N THR A 148 -1.25 -15.83 7.85
CA THR A 148 -1.68 -14.48 8.27
C THR A 148 -0.96 -13.37 7.51
N LEU A 149 -1.71 -12.41 6.98
CA LEU A 149 -1.19 -11.18 6.38
C LEU A 149 -1.23 -10.04 7.39
N LYS A 150 -0.18 -9.20 7.43
CA LYS A 150 -0.19 -7.93 8.16
C LYS A 150 0.29 -6.78 7.31
N LEU A 151 -0.51 -5.72 7.27
CA LEU A 151 -0.17 -4.44 6.69
C LEU A 151 0.69 -3.64 7.68
N ILE A 152 1.80 -3.07 7.18
CA ILE A 152 2.79 -2.34 7.97
C ILE A 152 3.08 -0.96 7.35
N ASP A 153 3.84 -0.14 8.08
CA ASP A 153 4.33 1.19 7.64
C ASP A 153 3.24 2.23 7.35
N PHE A 154 2.78 2.89 8.41
CA PHE A 154 1.79 3.97 8.34
C PHE A 154 2.45 5.36 8.28
N GLY A 155 3.75 5.44 7.94
CA GLY A 155 4.50 6.70 7.89
C GLY A 155 4.01 7.69 6.81
N LEU A 156 3.20 7.22 5.86
CA LEU A 156 2.51 8.06 4.87
C LEU A 156 1.00 8.14 5.06
N ALA A 157 0.42 7.59 6.13
CA ALA A 157 -1.04 7.62 6.32
C ALA A 157 -1.60 9.05 6.52
N ASP A 158 -2.90 9.24 6.31
CA ASP A 158 -3.60 10.50 6.60
C ASP A 158 -5.07 10.25 6.90
N TYR A 159 -5.72 11.22 7.54
CA TYR A 159 -7.18 11.20 7.57
C TYR A 159 -7.74 11.67 6.24
N TYR A 160 -8.78 10.99 5.78
CA TYR A 160 -9.66 11.44 4.72
C TYR A 160 -10.72 12.39 5.26
N ILE A 161 -10.79 13.58 4.69
CA ILE A 161 -11.83 14.58 4.86
C ILE A 161 -12.25 14.97 3.45
N GLN A 162 -13.56 14.91 3.20
CA GLN A 162 -14.12 15.25 1.91
C GLN A 162 -13.70 16.67 1.48
N ASN A 163 -13.44 16.85 0.18
CA ASN A 163 -13.04 18.14 -0.42
C ASN A 163 -11.76 18.75 0.16
N THR A 164 -10.88 17.94 0.75
CA THR A 164 -9.58 18.38 1.24
C THR A 164 -8.49 18.15 0.21
N LYS A 165 -7.55 19.09 0.12
CA LYS A 165 -6.37 19.00 -0.74
C LYS A 165 -5.29 18.18 -0.04
N TYR A 166 -4.77 17.15 -0.72
CA TYR A 166 -3.69 16.29 -0.21
C TYR A 166 -2.42 16.39 -1.05
N SER A 167 -1.29 16.00 -0.45
CA SER A 167 -0.04 15.80 -1.18
C SER A 167 -0.16 14.62 -2.15
N ILE A 168 0.29 14.81 -3.39
CA ILE A 168 0.39 13.76 -4.42
C ILE A 168 1.75 13.04 -4.38
N HIS A 169 2.71 13.57 -3.60
CA HIS A 169 4.04 12.98 -3.41
C HIS A 169 4.01 11.88 -2.34
N VAL A 170 3.10 10.91 -2.50
CA VAL A 170 2.87 9.78 -1.59
C VAL A 170 2.83 8.48 -2.35
N GLY A 171 3.22 7.38 -1.71
CA GLY A 171 3.21 6.07 -2.35
C GLY A 171 4.40 5.83 -3.27
N SER A 172 4.74 4.56 -3.41
CA SER A 172 5.83 4.10 -4.27
C SER A 172 5.42 4.09 -5.75
N ILE A 173 6.32 4.54 -6.62
CA ILE A 173 6.06 4.85 -8.04
C ILE A 173 5.21 3.80 -8.77
N ASN A 174 5.57 2.52 -8.68
CA ASN A 174 4.91 1.41 -9.38
C ASN A 174 3.48 1.08 -8.88
N TYR A 175 3.05 1.66 -7.76
CA TYR A 175 1.75 1.41 -7.12
C TYR A 175 0.89 2.67 -7.04
N LYS A 176 1.35 3.79 -7.62
CA LYS A 176 0.62 5.05 -7.64
C LYS A 176 -0.61 4.96 -8.53
N ALA A 177 -1.73 5.44 -8.01
CA ALA A 177 -2.97 5.54 -8.75
C ALA A 177 -2.93 6.65 -9.82
N PRO A 178 -3.70 6.54 -10.92
CA PRO A 178 -3.76 7.53 -12.00
C PRO A 178 -3.97 8.97 -11.52
N GLU A 179 -4.84 9.17 -10.54
CA GLU A 179 -5.12 10.50 -9.98
C GLU A 179 -3.88 11.17 -9.37
N LEU A 180 -2.94 10.40 -8.80
CA LEU A 180 -1.67 10.94 -8.29
C LEU A 180 -0.72 11.33 -9.43
N LEU A 181 -0.73 10.57 -10.53
CA LEU A 181 0.10 10.81 -11.72
C LEU A 181 -0.41 12.00 -12.54
N LEU A 182 -1.72 12.25 -12.49
CA LEU A 182 -2.40 13.38 -13.13
C LEU A 182 -2.44 14.63 -12.25
N HIS A 183 -1.71 14.65 -11.12
CA HIS A 183 -1.65 15.77 -10.18
C HIS A 183 -3.00 16.20 -9.59
N ILE A 184 -3.95 15.26 -9.44
CA ILE A 184 -5.24 15.52 -8.79
C ILE A 184 -5.04 15.49 -7.28
N HIS A 185 -5.26 16.62 -6.62
CA HIS A 185 -5.02 16.75 -5.18
C HIS A 185 -6.22 16.41 -4.28
N TYR A 186 -7.44 16.38 -4.84
CA TYR A 186 -8.67 16.09 -4.11
C TYR A 186 -9.05 14.61 -4.25
N TYR A 187 -8.06 13.73 -4.08
CA TYR A 187 -8.26 12.29 -4.18
C TYR A 187 -8.94 11.72 -2.94
N THR A 188 -9.42 10.48 -3.05
CA THR A 188 -10.16 9.78 -2.00
C THR A 188 -9.39 8.52 -1.56
N PRO A 189 -9.89 7.76 -0.56
CA PRO A 189 -9.32 6.45 -0.20
C PRO A 189 -9.28 5.44 -1.36
N SER A 190 -9.91 5.73 -2.51
CA SER A 190 -9.81 4.99 -3.77
C SER A 190 -8.38 4.75 -4.26
N ILE A 191 -7.39 5.55 -3.84
CA ILE A 191 -5.98 5.31 -4.16
C ILE A 191 -5.46 4.01 -3.55
N ASP A 192 -5.93 3.65 -2.34
CA ASP A 192 -5.54 2.41 -1.68
C ASP A 192 -6.16 1.19 -2.38
N ILE A 193 -7.36 1.36 -2.96
CA ILE A 193 -8.05 0.33 -3.76
C ILE A 193 -7.23 0.01 -5.02
N TRP A 194 -6.75 1.04 -5.71
CA TRP A 194 -5.84 0.87 -6.86
C TRP A 194 -4.57 0.12 -6.47
N SER A 195 -3.91 0.54 -5.39
CA SER A 195 -2.70 -0.12 -4.91
C SER A 195 -2.94 -1.58 -4.52
N CYS A 196 -4.12 -1.91 -3.96
CA CYS A 196 -4.54 -3.31 -3.75
C CYS A 196 -4.67 -4.08 -5.08
N GLY A 197 -5.18 -3.45 -6.13
CA GLY A 197 -5.20 -4.00 -7.49
C GLY A 197 -3.81 -4.34 -8.00
N CYS A 198 -2.85 -3.42 -7.87
CA CYS A 198 -1.45 -3.68 -8.22
C CYS A 198 -0.85 -4.85 -7.42
N VAL A 199 -1.11 -4.93 -6.11
CA VAL A 199 -0.66 -6.04 -5.25
C VAL A 199 -1.30 -7.37 -5.68
N LEU A 200 -2.60 -7.39 -6.00
CA LEU A 200 -3.29 -8.58 -6.49
C LEU A 200 -2.71 -9.04 -7.82
N ALA A 201 -2.48 -8.10 -8.75
CA ALA A 201 -1.83 -8.38 -10.02
C ALA A 201 -0.47 -9.05 -9.78
N GLU A 202 0.39 -8.49 -8.94
CA GLU A 202 1.72 -9.07 -8.64
C GLU A 202 1.63 -10.49 -8.05
N MET A 203 0.68 -10.73 -7.14
CA MET A 203 0.45 -12.07 -6.58
C MET A 203 -0.03 -13.09 -7.62
N ILE A 204 -0.86 -12.65 -8.57
CA ILE A 204 -1.46 -13.50 -9.61
C ILE A 204 -0.48 -13.77 -10.77
N ILE A 205 0.19 -12.71 -11.21
CA ILE A 205 1.03 -12.68 -12.40
C ILE A 205 2.43 -13.24 -12.11
N ARG A 206 2.79 -13.39 -10.83
CA ARG A 206 4.04 -14.01 -10.35
C ARG A 206 5.30 -13.37 -10.94
N ASN A 207 5.23 -12.09 -11.26
CA ASN A 207 6.33 -11.29 -11.81
C ASN A 207 6.29 -9.89 -11.20
N TYR A 208 7.31 -9.11 -11.53
CA TYR A 208 7.55 -7.71 -11.18
C TYR A 208 6.28 -6.82 -11.17
N PRO A 209 6.35 -5.62 -10.58
CA PRO A 209 5.20 -4.73 -10.47
C PRO A 209 4.46 -4.60 -11.81
N LEU A 210 3.12 -4.66 -11.78
CA LEU A 210 2.29 -4.64 -13.00
C LEU A 210 2.62 -3.45 -13.91
N PHE A 211 2.84 -2.29 -13.28
CA PHE A 211 3.29 -1.08 -13.93
C PHE A 211 4.71 -0.79 -13.45
N GLU A 212 5.69 -0.96 -14.34
CA GLU A 212 7.10 -0.72 -14.06
C GLU A 212 7.59 0.47 -14.89
N GLY A 213 8.31 1.38 -14.25
CA GLY A 213 8.79 2.59 -14.88
C GLY A 213 9.82 3.32 -14.03
N GLU A 214 10.69 4.09 -14.67
CA GLU A 214 11.74 4.86 -14.00
C GLU A 214 11.21 6.22 -13.53
N CYS A 215 10.19 6.75 -14.20
CA CYS A 215 9.53 8.01 -13.86
C CYS A 215 7.99 7.94 -13.89
N LEU A 216 7.33 8.97 -13.36
CA LEU A 216 5.86 9.02 -13.26
C LEU A 216 5.16 8.93 -14.62
N ASN A 217 5.80 9.44 -15.68
CA ASN A 217 5.25 9.37 -17.04
C ASN A 217 5.29 7.94 -17.59
N ASP A 218 6.31 7.16 -17.26
CA ASP A 218 6.41 5.75 -17.70
C ASP A 218 5.28 4.93 -17.07
N ILE A 219 5.01 5.13 -15.77
CA ILE A 219 3.90 4.47 -15.08
C ILE A 219 2.57 4.85 -15.72
N LEU A 220 2.36 6.14 -15.99
CA LEU A 220 1.13 6.59 -16.65
C LEU A 220 1.02 5.99 -18.06
N GLU A 221 2.11 5.88 -18.81
CA GLU A 221 2.13 5.22 -20.11
C GLU A 221 1.72 3.73 -20.00
N GLU A 222 2.25 2.98 -19.05
CA GLU A 222 1.88 1.57 -18.85
C GLU A 222 0.39 1.41 -18.48
N ILE A 223 -0.14 2.30 -17.66
CA ILE A 223 -1.58 2.33 -17.35
C ILE A 223 -2.40 2.60 -18.62
N ILE A 224 -1.99 3.55 -19.45
CA ILE A 224 -2.72 3.87 -20.69
C ILE A 224 -2.57 2.77 -21.75
N LYS A 225 -1.49 2.00 -21.75
CA LYS A 225 -1.41 0.78 -22.58
C LYS A 225 -2.47 -0.23 -22.17
N LEU A 226 -2.83 -0.31 -20.89
CA LEU A 226 -3.87 -1.21 -20.40
C LEU A 226 -5.30 -0.70 -20.68
N GLU A 227 -5.55 0.60 -20.50
CA GLU A 227 -6.88 1.21 -20.59
C GLU A 227 -7.24 1.72 -22.00
N GLY A 228 -6.23 2.22 -22.72
CA GLY A 228 -6.36 2.89 -24.02
C GLY A 228 -6.46 4.41 -23.92
N THR A 229 -5.92 5.10 -24.92
CA THR A 229 -5.87 6.57 -24.97
C THR A 229 -7.26 7.23 -24.92
N VAL A 230 -8.30 6.59 -25.47
CA VAL A 230 -9.66 7.15 -25.50
C VAL A 230 -10.23 7.35 -24.09
N VAL A 231 -10.01 6.36 -23.20
CA VAL A 231 -10.46 6.42 -21.80
C VAL A 231 -9.82 7.61 -21.09
N LEU A 232 -8.51 7.80 -21.27
CA LEU A 232 -7.80 8.96 -20.73
C LEU A 232 -8.38 10.27 -21.26
N THR A 233 -8.49 10.43 -22.58
CA THR A 233 -8.93 11.71 -23.17
C THR A 233 -10.36 12.07 -22.76
N ASP A 234 -11.22 11.07 -22.62
CA ASP A 234 -12.59 11.27 -22.13
C ASP A 234 -12.62 11.69 -20.67
N PHE A 235 -11.79 11.05 -19.85
CA PHE A 235 -11.65 11.39 -18.43
C PHE A 235 -11.12 12.81 -18.24
N LEU A 236 -10.00 13.16 -18.88
CA LEU A 236 -9.40 14.50 -18.79
C LEU A 236 -10.38 15.60 -19.19
N ARG A 237 -11.15 15.37 -20.25
CA ARG A 237 -12.18 16.30 -20.73
C ARG A 237 -13.34 16.46 -19.74
N LYS A 238 -13.84 15.36 -19.17
CA LYS A 238 -14.97 15.39 -18.22
C LYS A 238 -14.60 16.04 -16.89
N GLU A 239 -13.40 15.74 -16.40
CA GLU A 239 -12.89 16.27 -15.13
C GLU A 239 -12.20 17.64 -15.27
N HIS A 240 -12.17 18.20 -16.48
CA HIS A 240 -11.49 19.46 -16.79
C HIS A 240 -10.01 19.49 -16.36
N ILE A 241 -9.32 18.35 -16.47
CA ILE A 241 -7.91 18.20 -16.08
C ILE A 241 -7.01 18.60 -17.25
N GLN A 242 -6.08 19.50 -16.97
CA GLN A 242 -5.02 19.87 -17.90
C GLN A 242 -3.76 19.05 -17.61
N ILE A 243 -3.21 18.43 -18.65
CA ILE A 243 -1.91 17.75 -18.58
C ILE A 243 -0.85 18.56 -19.32
N SER A 244 0.40 18.41 -18.92
CA SER A 244 1.52 19.07 -19.59
C SER A 244 1.70 18.56 -21.03
N ARG A 245 2.32 19.37 -21.89
CA ARG A 245 2.69 18.94 -23.26
C ARG A 245 3.57 17.69 -23.26
N CYS A 246 4.47 17.58 -22.28
CA CYS A 246 5.33 16.40 -22.12
C CYS A 246 4.49 15.15 -21.83
N GLN A 247 3.52 15.21 -20.91
CA GLN A 247 2.60 14.10 -20.64
C GLN A 247 1.78 13.75 -21.87
N ALA A 248 1.20 14.74 -22.56
CA ALA A 248 0.40 14.49 -23.76
C ALA A 248 1.17 13.70 -24.84
N LEU A 249 2.46 13.98 -25.04
CA LEU A 249 3.30 13.28 -26.03
C LEU A 249 3.47 11.79 -25.72
N HIS A 250 3.51 11.37 -24.45
CA HIS A 250 3.68 9.97 -24.06
C HIS A 250 2.40 9.13 -24.20
N LEU A 251 1.23 9.79 -24.15
CA LEU A 251 -0.06 9.14 -23.95
C LEU A 251 -0.91 8.99 -25.22
N VAL A 252 -0.56 9.71 -26.29
CA VAL A 252 -1.33 9.72 -27.55
C VAL A 252 -0.97 8.52 -28.44
N GLY A 253 -1.99 7.88 -29.02
CA GLY A 253 -1.83 6.84 -30.05
C GLY A 253 -1.54 5.44 -29.52
N ARG A 254 -1.72 5.19 -28.22
CA ARG A 254 -1.49 3.87 -27.61
C ARG A 254 -2.73 2.99 -27.78
N LYS A 255 -2.53 1.77 -28.30
CA LYS A 255 -3.57 0.74 -28.39
C LYS A 255 -3.73 0.04 -27.04
N THR A 256 -4.97 -0.22 -26.67
CA THR A 256 -5.34 -1.02 -25.50
C THR A 256 -4.76 -2.43 -25.61
N ARG A 257 -4.17 -2.92 -24.53
CA ARG A 257 -3.70 -4.28 -24.34
C ARG A 257 -4.59 -4.99 -23.34
N SER A 258 -4.78 -6.29 -23.53
CA SER A 258 -5.52 -7.10 -22.56
C SER A 258 -4.66 -7.33 -21.32
N ILE A 259 -5.24 -7.19 -20.12
CA ILE A 259 -4.57 -7.55 -18.87
C ILE A 259 -4.07 -9.02 -18.88
N ARG A 260 -4.68 -9.88 -19.70
CA ARG A 260 -4.24 -11.28 -19.87
C ARG A 260 -2.86 -11.36 -20.52
N GLU A 261 -2.50 -10.42 -21.38
CA GLU A 261 -1.16 -10.36 -22.01
C GLU A 261 -0.07 -10.12 -20.95
N TYR A 262 -0.43 -9.53 -19.82
CA TYR A 262 0.45 -9.33 -18.68
C TYR A 262 0.48 -10.55 -17.74
N THR A 263 -0.43 -11.52 -17.86
CA THR A 263 -0.54 -12.66 -16.94
C THR A 263 0.30 -13.87 -17.36
N ASP A 264 0.85 -14.59 -16.37
CA ASP A 264 1.63 -15.81 -16.60
C ASP A 264 0.82 -16.90 -17.34
N PRO A 265 1.41 -17.65 -18.30
CA PRO A 265 0.71 -18.70 -19.05
C PRO A 265 0.06 -19.78 -18.18
N VAL A 266 0.61 -20.09 -17.00
CA VAL A 266 0.01 -21.04 -16.05
C VAL A 266 -1.26 -20.46 -15.43
N PHE A 267 -1.30 -19.15 -15.18
CA PHE A 267 -2.51 -18.47 -14.74
C PHE A 267 -3.56 -18.40 -15.86
N GLN A 268 -3.14 -18.09 -17.10
CA GLN A 268 -4.03 -18.10 -18.26
C GLN A 268 -4.71 -19.47 -18.46
N LYS A 269 -3.99 -20.57 -18.19
CA LYS A 269 -4.53 -21.94 -18.23
C LYS A 269 -5.54 -22.25 -17.12
N LYS A 270 -5.47 -21.57 -15.97
CA LYS A 270 -6.30 -21.86 -14.78
C LYS A 270 -7.70 -21.25 -14.80
N GLN A 271 -8.13 -20.61 -15.91
CA GLN A 271 -9.49 -20.06 -16.12
C GLN A 271 -10.13 -19.44 -14.86
N THR A 272 -9.63 -18.28 -14.43
CA THR A 272 -10.09 -17.56 -13.23
C THR A 272 -10.83 -16.26 -13.60
N PRO A 273 -11.99 -16.32 -14.28
CA PRO A 273 -12.69 -15.13 -14.77
C PRO A 273 -13.07 -14.16 -13.64
N GLY A 274 -13.46 -14.67 -12.46
CA GLY A 274 -13.80 -13.84 -11.30
C GLY A 274 -12.63 -13.00 -10.79
N LEU A 275 -11.40 -13.55 -10.75
CA LEU A 275 -10.22 -12.80 -10.32
C LEU A 275 -9.80 -11.73 -11.34
N ILE A 276 -9.95 -12.03 -12.64
CA ILE A 276 -9.71 -11.03 -13.68
C ILE A 276 -10.75 -9.91 -13.60
N HIS A 277 -12.01 -10.25 -13.31
CA HIS A 277 -13.06 -9.26 -13.10
C HIS A 277 -12.76 -8.37 -11.89
N LEU A 278 -12.38 -8.97 -10.75
CA LEU A 278 -11.94 -8.24 -9.55
C LEU A 278 -10.79 -7.30 -9.85
N LEU A 279 -9.80 -7.78 -10.61
CA LEU A 279 -8.63 -6.98 -10.94
C LEU A 279 -9.00 -5.76 -11.79
N LYS A 280 -9.93 -5.90 -12.73
CA LYS A 280 -10.45 -4.77 -13.52
C LYS A 280 -11.20 -3.75 -12.67
N GLU A 281 -12.03 -4.20 -11.73
CA GLU A 281 -12.73 -3.32 -10.79
C GLU A 281 -11.77 -2.52 -9.91
N LEU A 282 -10.69 -3.15 -9.43
CA LEU A 282 -9.66 -2.50 -8.61
C LEU A 282 -8.81 -1.50 -9.41
N LEU A 283 -8.50 -1.84 -10.66
CA LEU A 283 -7.70 -1.04 -11.59
C LEU A 283 -8.54 -0.14 -12.49
N GLU A 284 -9.79 0.17 -12.12
CA GLU A 284 -10.62 1.11 -12.87
C GLU A 284 -9.97 2.50 -12.89
N PHE A 285 -9.70 3.00 -14.10
CA PHE A 285 -9.01 4.27 -14.30
C PHE A 285 -9.76 5.44 -13.68
N ASN A 286 -11.07 5.51 -13.90
CA ASN A 286 -11.91 6.53 -13.30
C ASN A 286 -12.12 6.21 -11.81
N TYR A 287 -11.33 6.88 -10.96
CA TYR A 287 -11.33 6.62 -9.52
C TYR A 287 -12.68 6.82 -8.83
N HIS A 288 -13.64 7.56 -9.42
CA HIS A 288 -15.00 7.69 -8.91
C HIS A 288 -15.82 6.41 -9.04
N LYS A 289 -15.43 5.51 -9.94
CA LYS A 289 -16.09 4.22 -10.19
C LYS A 289 -15.46 3.06 -9.43
N ARG A 290 -14.27 3.25 -8.83
CA ARG A 290 -13.64 2.19 -8.04
C ARG A 290 -14.54 1.82 -6.86
N PRO A 291 -14.80 0.53 -6.64
CA PRO A 291 -15.65 0.11 -5.54
C PRO A 291 -15.00 0.37 -4.18
N SER A 292 -15.83 0.60 -3.17
CA SER A 292 -15.34 0.63 -1.79
C SER A 292 -14.89 -0.76 -1.34
N THR A 293 -13.96 -0.82 -0.37
CA THR A 293 -13.56 -2.08 0.26
C THR A 293 -14.75 -2.83 0.90
N SER A 294 -15.71 -2.11 1.48
CA SER A 294 -16.92 -2.72 2.04
C SER A 294 -17.78 -3.43 0.98
N TYR A 295 -17.91 -2.84 -0.21
CA TYR A 295 -18.58 -3.46 -1.34
C TYR A 295 -17.82 -4.69 -1.82
N LEU A 296 -16.50 -4.56 -2.02
CA LEU A 296 -15.65 -5.66 -2.46
C LEU A 296 -15.73 -6.86 -1.52
N LEU A 297 -15.69 -6.65 -0.20
CA LEU A 297 -15.80 -7.71 0.80
C LEU A 297 -17.17 -8.40 0.77
N LYS A 298 -18.25 -7.65 0.54
CA LYS A 298 -19.62 -8.19 0.45
C LYS A 298 -19.80 -9.11 -0.77
N HIS A 299 -19.19 -8.76 -1.89
CA HIS A 299 -19.30 -9.50 -3.16
C HIS A 299 -18.11 -10.42 -3.44
N LEU A 300 -17.20 -10.59 -2.47
CA LEU A 300 -15.92 -11.25 -2.69
C LEU A 300 -16.05 -12.70 -3.15
N THR A 301 -17.08 -13.42 -2.72
CA THR A 301 -17.35 -14.80 -3.15
C THR A 301 -17.64 -14.90 -4.65
N GLU A 302 -18.26 -13.88 -5.25
CA GLU A 302 -18.54 -13.84 -6.70
C GLU A 302 -17.24 -13.70 -7.51
N PHE A 303 -16.26 -12.98 -6.96
CA PHE A 303 -14.95 -12.79 -7.58
C PHE A 303 -13.99 -13.96 -7.35
N LEU A 304 -14.11 -14.64 -6.21
CA LEU A 304 -13.18 -15.69 -5.80
C LEU A 304 -13.61 -17.10 -6.20
N ASN A 305 -14.82 -17.31 -6.70
CA ASN A 305 -15.26 -18.59 -7.28
C ASN A 305 -14.95 -18.64 -8.78
#